data_AF-A0A916HCW9-F1
#
_entry.id   AF-A0A916HCW9-F1
#
_cell.length_a   1.000
_cell.length_b   1.000
_cell.length_c   1.000
_cell.angle_alpha   90.00
_cell.angle_beta   90.00
_cell.angle_gamma   90.00
#
_symmetry.space_group_name_H-M   'P 1'
#
loop_
_entity.id
_entity.type
_entity.pdbx_description
1 polymer ?
#
loop_
_entity_poly.entity_id
_entity_poly.type
_entity_poly.pdbx_seq_one_letter_code
_entity_poly.pdbx_strand_id
1 'polypeptide(L)' 'MLVLDASAALELLLVTERGREVVERISAPAETLHAPYLIDLEVVQVLRRYVLRPRIAPVSYAVRRTGIPNSHASERAPT' A
#
# COMPACT_ATOMS: atom_id res chain seq x y z
N MET A 1 -21.52 -12.36 17.13
CA MET A 1 -21.24 -12.86 15.77
C MET A 1 -20.24 -11.93 15.11
N LEU A 2 -19.10 -12.45 14.64
CA LEU A 2 -18.06 -11.70 13.93
C LEU A 2 -17.93 -12.23 12.50
N VAL A 3 -17.72 -11.34 11.53
CA VAL A 3 -17.37 -11.71 10.15
C VAL A 3 -15.94 -11.27 9.89
N LEU A 4 -15.08 -12.22 9.54
CA LEU A 4 -13.69 -11.98 9.20
C LEU A 4 -13.60 -11.52 7.74
N ASP A 5 -13.13 -10.29 7.55
CA ASP A 5 -12.80 -9.76 6.24
C ASP A 5 -11.45 -10.28 5.72
N ALA A 6 -11.26 -10.31 4.40
CA ALA A 6 -10.01 -10.74 3.76
C ALA A 6 -8.80 -9.90 4.22
N SER A 7 -8.97 -8.60 4.45
CA SER A 7 -7.88 -7.75 4.96
C SER A 7 -7.47 -8.13 6.38
N ALA A 8 -8.43 -8.42 7.26
CA ALA A 8 -8.13 -8.88 8.63
C ALA A 8 -7.47 -10.27 8.63
N ALA A 9 -7.90 -11.17 7.75
CA ALA A 9 -7.26 -12.46 7.56
C ALA A 9 -5.80 -12.32 7.09
N LEU A 10 -5.49 -11.34 6.23
CA LEU A 10 -4.12 -11.04 5.83
C LEU A 10 -3.26 -10.54 6.99
N GLU A 11 -3.77 -9.66 7.84
CA GLU A 11 -3.04 -9.18 9.02
C GLU A 11 -2.68 -10.34 9.96
N LEU A 12 -3.58 -11.33 10.12
CA LEU A 12 -3.32 -12.58 10.85
C LEU A 12 -2.21 -13.40 10.19
N LEU A 13 -2.33 -13.68 8.89
CA LEU A 13 -1.37 -14.51 8.14
C LEU A 13 0.02 -13.87 8.06
N LEU A 14 0.10 -12.55 8.02
CA LEU A 14 1.34 -11.79 7.97
C LEU A 14 1.90 -11.48 9.37
N VAL A 15 1.21 -11.88 10.43
CA VAL A 15 1.62 -11.71 11.84
C VAL A 15 1.95 -10.26 12.17
N THR A 16 1.10 -9.33 11.72
CA THR A 16 1.27 -7.91 12.02
C THR A 16 0.78 -7.57 13.43
N GLU A 17 1.06 -6.34 13.89
CA GLU A 17 0.50 -5.85 15.15
C GLU A 17 -1.04 -5.86 15.14
N ARG A 18 -1.64 -5.43 14.02
CA ARG A 18 -3.11 -5.48 13.85
C ARG A 18 -3.62 -6.91 13.85
N GLY A 19 -2.85 -7.86 13.32
CA GLY A 19 -3.17 -9.28 13.38
C GLY A 19 -3.33 -9.77 14.82
N ARG A 20 -2.48 -9.33 15.75
CA ARG A 20 -2.59 -9.70 17.17
C ARG A 20 -3.90 -9.22 17.79
N GLU A 21 -4.30 -7.99 17.51
CA GLU A 21 -5.60 -7.45 17.96
C GLU A 21 -6.78 -8.27 17.39
N VAL A 22 -6.66 -8.74 16.14
CA VAL A 22 -7.68 -9.60 15.53
C VAL A 22 -7.74 -10.96 16.22
N VAL A 23 -6.60 -11.59 16.57
CA VAL A 23 -6.56 -12.86 17.31
C VAL A 23 -7.34 -12.77 18.61
N GLU A 24 -7.11 -11.72 19.41
CA GLU A 24 -7.81 -11.52 20.68
C GLU A 24 -9.33 -11.48 20.50
N ARG A 25 -9.80 -10.80 19.44
CA ARG A 25 -11.23 -10.67 19.15
C ARG A 25 -11.86 -11.97 18.68
N ILE A 26 -11.19 -12.72 17.80
CA ILE A 26 -11.76 -13.96 17.23
C ILE A 26 -11.61 -15.17 18.15
N SER A 27 -10.74 -15.09 19.16
CA SER A 27 -10.53 -16.14 20.17
C SER A 27 -11.51 -16.03 21.35
N ALA A 28 -12.36 -14.99 21.38
CA ALA A 28 -13.35 -14.78 22.43
C ALA A 28 -14.43 -15.89 22.40
N PRO A 29 -14.61 -16.68 23.48
CA PRO A 29 -15.49 -17.86 23.48
C PRO A 29 -16.97 -17.58 23.19
N ALA A 30 -17.42 -16.34 23.40
CA ALA A 30 -18.80 -15.93 23.19
C ALA A 30 -19.12 -15.55 21.73
N GLU A 31 -18.10 -15.48 20.86
CA GLU A 31 -18.26 -15.00 19.49
C GLU A 31 -18.19 -16.16 18.49
N THR A 32 -19.22 -16.29 17.65
CA THR A 32 -19.13 -17.15 16.46
C THR A 32 -18.38 -16.42 15.35
N LEU A 33 -17.38 -17.09 14.79
CA LEU A 33 -16.58 -16.56 13.68
C LEU A 33 -17.15 -17.05 12.35
N HIS A 34 -17.46 -16.10 11.47
CA HIS A 34 -17.90 -16.34 10.10
C HIS A 34 -16.93 -15.68 9.12
N ALA A 35 -16.97 -16.09 7.87
CA ALA A 35 -16.26 -15.45 6.78
C ALA A 35 -17.10 -15.57 5.49
N PRO A 36 -16.87 -14.71 4.49
CA PRO A 36 -17.39 -14.92 3.14
C PRO A 36 -17.00 -16.30 2.60
N TYR A 37 -17.88 -16.93 1.80
CA TYR A 37 -17.65 -18.27 1.24
C TYR A 37 -16.35 -18.38 0.43
N LEU A 38 -15.91 -17.27 -0.18
CA LEU A 38 -14.74 -17.19 -1.05
C LEU A 38 -13.55 -16.48 -0.38
N ILE A 39 -13.49 -16.47 0.95
CA ILE A 39 -12.43 -15.80 1.72
C ILE A 39 -11.03 -16.26 1.32
N ASP A 40 -10.88 -17.54 0.97
CA ASP A 40 -9.65 -18.13 0.47
C ASP A 40 -9.21 -17.49 -0.85
N LEU A 41 -10.12 -17.34 -1.82
CA LEU A 41 -9.83 -16.68 -3.09
C LEU A 41 -9.48 -15.21 -2.88
N GLU A 42 -10.23 -14.48 -2.06
CA GLU A 42 -9.97 -13.07 -1.78
C GLU A 42 -8.58 -12.86 -1.17
N VAL A 43 -8.22 -13.66 -0.16
CA VAL A 43 -6.91 -13.64 0.49
C VAL A 43 -5.79 -13.99 -0.51
N VAL A 44 -5.95 -15.07 -1.29
CA VAL A 44 -4.95 -15.51 -2.27
C VAL A 44 -4.75 -14.46 -3.36
N GLN A 45 -5.81 -13.82 -3.86
CA GLN A 45 -5.69 -12.78 -4.88
C GLN A 45 -4.88 -11.58 -4.38
N VAL A 46 -5.09 -11.17 -3.13
CA VAL A 46 -4.34 -10.07 -2.54
C VAL A 46 -2.88 -10.46 -2.27
N LEU A 47 -2.60 -11.65 -1.72
CA LEU A 47 -1.24 -12.15 -1.54
C LEU A 47 -0.49 -12.24 -2.88
N ARG A 48 -1.14 -12.78 -3.92
CA ARG A 48 -0.59 -12.83 -5.28
C ARG A 48 -0.22 -11.43 -5.77
N ARG A 49 -1.09 -10.44 -5.56
CA ARG A 49 -0.78 -9.05 -5.91
C ARG A 49 0.42 -8.50 -5.14
N TYR A 50 0.59 -8.83 -3.86
CA TYR A 50 1.76 -8.40 -3.08
C TYR A 50 3.06 -9.03 -3.58
N VAL A 51 3.04 -10.33 -3.90
CA VAL A 51 4.24 -11.04 -4.41
C VAL A 51 4.62 -10.56 -5.80
N LEU A 52 3.64 -10.31 -6.67
CA LEU A 52 3.88 -9.94 -8.07
C LEU A 52 4.10 -8.44 -8.30
N ARG A 53 3.87 -7.58 -7.31
CA ARG A 53 4.11 -6.14 -7.47
C ARG A 53 5.51 -5.77 -6.97
N PRO A 54 6.38 -5.21 -7.83
CA PRO A 54 7.58 -4.53 -7.36
C PRO A 54 7.18 -3.44 -6.37
N ARG A 55 7.81 -3.40 -5.19
CA ARG A 55 7.69 -2.24 -4.29
C ARG A 55 8.23 -1.04 -5.04
N ILE A 56 7.34 -0.11 -5.41
CA ILE A 56 7.75 1.15 -6.03
C ILE A 56 8.44 1.95 -4.91
N ALA A 57 9.77 2.01 -4.95
CA ALA A 57 10.52 2.93 -4.13
C ALA A 57 10.09 4.37 -4.52
N PRO A 58 9.97 5.29 -3.55
CA PRO A 58 9.69 6.69 -3.87
C PRO A 58 10.74 7.19 -4.85
N VAL A 59 10.31 7.67 -6.02
CA VAL A 59 11.21 8.36 -6.94
C VAL A 59 11.55 9.70 -6.29
N SER A 60 12.73 9.81 -5.70
CA SER A 60 13.30 11.09 -5.32
C SER A 60 13.67 11.85 -6.59
N TYR A 61 12.73 12.66 -7.10
CA TYR A 61 13.06 13.68 -8.09
C TYR A 61 13.89 14.76 -7.40
N ALA A 62 15.19 14.54 -7.29
CA ALA A 62 16.13 15.62 -7.00
C ALA A 62 16.19 16.52 -8.24
N VAL A 63 15.27 17.49 -8.30
CA VAL A 63 15.33 18.59 -9.27
C VAL A 63 16.59 19.39 -8.98
N ARG A 64 17.68 19.02 -9.64
CA ARG A 64 18.87 19.85 -9.71
C ARG A 64 18.53 21.02 -10.63
N ARG A 65 18.10 22.16 -10.07
CA ARG A 65 18.08 23.44 -10.78
C ARG A 65 19.52 23.84 -11.10
N THR A 66 20.12 23.22 -12.11
CA THR A 66 21.25 23.85 -12.79
C THR A 66 20.66 24.93 -13.68
N GLY A 67 20.87 26.18 -13.28
CA GLY A 67 20.44 27.35 -14.03
C GLY A 67 20.92 27.26 -15.48
N ILE A 68 19.97 27.40 -16.40
CA ILE A 68 20.27 27.73 -17.79
C ILE A 68 20.55 29.24 -17.79
N PRO A 69 21.78 29.71 -18.09
CA PRO A 69 22.01 31.13 -18.27
C PRO A 69 21.22 31.58 -19.51
N ASN A 70 20.38 32.60 -19.34
CA ASN A 70 19.50 33.11 -20.38
C ASN A 70 20.36 33.78 -21.47
N SER A 71 20.60 33.08 -22.57
CA SER A 71 21.35 33.56 -23.73
C SER A 71 20.47 34.43 -24.63
N HIS A 72 19.87 35.49 -24.08
CA HIS A 72 19.18 36.53 -24.84
C HIS A 72 19.35 37.90 -24.16
N ALA A 73 20.59 38.37 -24.08
CA ALA A 73 20.89 39.77 -23.88
C ALA A 73 21.95 40.20 -24.90
N SER A 74 21.56 40.18 -26.17
CA SER A 74 22.22 40.95 -27.22
C SER A 74 21.19 41.40 -28.25
N GLU A 75 21.21 42.70 -28.53
CA GLU A 75 20.72 43.39 -29.72
C GLU A 75 19.20 43.55 -29.95
N ARG A 76 18.73 44.77 -29.63
CA ARG A 76 18.15 45.68 -30.65
C ARG A 76 18.59 47.12 -30.40
N ALA A 77 19.46 47.65 -31.28
CA ALA A 77 19.47 49.05 -31.73
C ALA A 77 18.31 49.24 -32.77
N PRO A 78 17.97 50.43 -33.35
CA PRO A 78 18.55 51.78 -33.35
C PRO A 78 17.55 52.86 -32.81
N THR A 79 17.81 54.17 -32.68
CA THR A 79 18.33 55.21 -33.59
C THR A 79 18.72 56.43 -32.75
#